data_AF-H0EDP7-F1
#
_entry.id   AF-H0EDP7-F1
#
_cell.length_a   1.000
_cell.length_b   1.000
_cell.length_c   1.000
_cell.angle_alpha   90.00
_cell.angle_beta   90.00
_cell.angle_gamma   90.00
#
_symmetry.space_group_name_H-M   'P 1'
#
loop_
_entity.id
_entity.type
_entity.pdbx_description
1 polymer ?
#
loop_
_entity_poly.entity_id
_entity_poly.type
_entity_poly.pdbx_seq_one_letter_code
_entity_poly.pdbx_strand_id
1 'polypeptide(L)'
;MSFPDTDNNHQKVAEIQEPYVSATITLPEEYLGKVIELCESNRGEQVELTFFTATQVILKYDLPLAQLVDDFFGKLKGATKGYASLDYEDAGFRRSNIVKMSLLVNKEPVDAVARIVHHTQCERLGRVWVKKFKEHVTRQMFEIVIQAAVGNRIVARETIKPFRKDVLQKLHAADIGRKRKLLDKQKEGRKKLRANPHGYEISYTHVLEHQ
;
A
#
# COMPACT_ATOMS: atom_id res chain seq x y z
N MET A 1 7.63 0.48 -18.63
CA MET A 1 6.43 -0.09 -19.29
C MET A 1 5.20 0.42 -18.53
N SER A 2 4.24 1.03 -19.21
CA SER A 2 3.03 1.58 -18.57
C SER A 2 1.99 0.46 -18.42
N PHE A 3 1.58 0.17 -17.19
CA PHE A 3 0.47 -0.75 -16.92
C PHE A 3 -0.83 -0.06 -17.37
N PRO A 4 -1.76 -0.77 -18.05
CA PRO A 4 -2.98 -0.14 -18.56
C PRO A 4 -3.82 0.43 -17.40
N ASP A 5 -4.01 1.75 -17.40
CA ASP A 5 -4.89 2.42 -16.45
C ASP A 5 -6.34 2.03 -16.71
N THR A 6 -7.07 1.70 -15.65
CA THR A 6 -8.48 1.26 -15.69
C THR A 6 -9.44 2.32 -16.23
N ASP A 7 -9.03 3.57 -16.43
CA ASP A 7 -9.94 4.65 -16.79
C ASP A 7 -10.08 4.93 -18.30
N ASN A 8 -9.22 4.37 -19.17
CA ASN A 8 -9.27 4.74 -20.61
C ASN A 8 -8.96 3.63 -21.63
N ASN A 9 -8.65 2.40 -21.20
CA ASN A 9 -8.17 1.35 -22.14
C ASN A 9 -8.83 -0.03 -21.97
N HIS A 10 -9.99 -0.13 -21.30
CA HIS A 10 -10.73 -1.40 -21.17
C HIS A 10 -11.05 -2.07 -22.51
N GLN A 11 -11.02 -1.35 -23.63
CA GLN A 11 -11.35 -1.89 -24.95
C GLN A 11 -10.20 -2.63 -25.65
N LYS A 12 -8.98 -2.69 -25.10
CA LYS A 12 -7.82 -3.32 -25.79
C LYS A 12 -7.11 -4.45 -25.03
N VAL A 13 -7.54 -4.80 -23.82
CA VAL A 13 -6.89 -5.85 -23.03
C VAL A 13 -7.78 -7.09 -23.00
N ALA A 14 -7.37 -8.15 -23.71
CA ALA A 14 -8.11 -9.40 -23.77
C ALA A 14 -8.04 -10.18 -22.45
N GLU A 15 -6.86 -10.20 -21.82
CA GLU A 15 -6.61 -10.90 -20.57
C GLU A 15 -5.40 -10.30 -19.84
N ILE A 16 -5.44 -10.34 -18.51
CA ILE A 16 -4.28 -10.03 -17.67
C ILE A 16 -3.89 -11.29 -16.91
N GLN A 17 -2.60 -11.54 -16.84
CA GLN A 17 -2.03 -12.72 -16.21
C GLN A 17 -0.98 -12.33 -15.17
N GLU A 18 -0.84 -13.17 -14.15
CA GLU A 18 0.26 -13.10 -13.18
C GLU A 18 1.15 -14.32 -13.33
N PRO A 19 2.47 -14.18 -13.14
CA PRO A 19 3.36 -15.32 -12.99
C PRO A 19 3.08 -16.02 -11.65
N TYR A 20 3.03 -17.35 -11.70
CA TYR A 20 2.87 -18.23 -10.55
C TYR A 20 4.13 -19.05 -10.35
N VAL A 21 4.32 -19.50 -9.11
CA VAL A 21 5.40 -20.42 -8.73
C VAL A 21 4.83 -21.59 -7.95
N SER A 22 5.40 -22.76 -8.16
CA SER A 22 5.19 -23.94 -7.34
C SER A 22 6.20 -23.89 -6.19
N ALA A 23 5.71 -23.58 -4.99
CA ALA A 23 6.49 -23.45 -3.78
C ALA A 23 6.49 -24.76 -2.99
N THR A 24 7.67 -25.32 -2.74
CA THR A 24 7.87 -26.46 -1.85
C THR A 24 8.38 -25.95 -0.50
N ILE A 25 7.59 -26.16 0.55
CA ILE A 25 7.89 -25.71 1.91
C ILE A 25 8.09 -26.92 2.81
N THR A 26 9.26 -27.03 3.43
CA THR A 26 9.56 -28.09 4.40
C THR A 26 9.61 -27.49 5.79
N LEU A 27 8.85 -28.06 6.74
CA LEU A 27 8.74 -27.54 8.09
C LEU A 27 8.40 -28.62 9.14
N PRO A 28 8.63 -28.36 10.43
CA PRO A 28 8.08 -29.20 11.51
C PRO A 28 6.55 -29.14 11.56
N GLU A 29 5.90 -30.27 11.87
CA GLU A 29 4.42 -30.40 11.93
C GLU A 29 3.77 -29.38 12.87
N GLU A 30 4.43 -29.02 13.97
CA GLU A 30 3.91 -28.05 14.95
C GLU A 30 3.61 -26.65 14.37
N TYR A 31 4.20 -26.31 13.22
CA TYR A 31 3.96 -25.02 12.53
C TYR A 31 2.98 -25.13 11.35
N LEU A 32 2.49 -26.33 11.03
CA LEU A 32 1.70 -26.62 9.83
C LEU A 32 0.54 -25.64 9.64
N GLY A 33 -0.31 -25.48 10.66
CA GLY A 33 -1.48 -24.61 10.57
C GLY A 33 -1.12 -23.15 10.26
N LYS A 34 -0.07 -22.62 10.89
CA LYS A 34 0.38 -21.24 10.65
C LYS A 34 0.92 -21.02 9.23
N VAL A 35 1.57 -22.03 8.67
CA VAL A 35 2.10 -21.95 7.30
C VAL A 35 0.97 -22.07 6.28
N ILE A 36 -0.03 -22.92 6.51
CA ILE A 36 -1.24 -22.99 5.66
C ILE A 36 -1.95 -21.63 5.64
N GLU A 37 -2.23 -21.05 6.81
CA GLU A 37 -2.83 -19.71 6.92
C GLU A 37 -2.02 -18.65 6.18
N LEU A 38 -0.69 -18.70 6.28
CA LEU A 38 0.20 -17.80 5.55
C LEU A 38 0.05 -17.98 4.04
N CYS A 39 0.11 -19.20 3.53
CA CYS A 39 -0.08 -19.48 2.10
C CYS A 39 -1.44 -18.99 1.60
N GLU A 40 -2.53 -19.32 2.28
CA GLU A 40 -3.89 -18.92 1.88
C GLU A 40 -4.08 -17.40 1.92
N SER A 41 -3.54 -16.72 2.93
CA SER A 41 -3.59 -15.25 3.01
C SER A 41 -2.87 -14.56 1.85
N ASN A 42 -1.94 -15.27 1.20
CA ASN A 42 -1.18 -14.84 0.03
C ASN A 42 -1.72 -15.45 -1.28
N ARG A 43 -2.99 -15.89 -1.29
CA ARG A 43 -3.66 -16.51 -2.46
C ARG A 43 -3.02 -17.81 -2.93
N GLY A 44 -2.38 -18.54 -2.02
CA GLY A 44 -1.83 -19.85 -2.31
C GLY A 44 -2.92 -20.89 -2.49
N GLU A 45 -2.74 -21.75 -3.47
CA GLU A 45 -3.55 -22.94 -3.70
C GLU A 45 -2.75 -24.17 -3.27
N GLN A 46 -3.28 -24.94 -2.33
CA GLN A 46 -2.59 -26.15 -1.86
C GLN A 46 -2.61 -27.20 -2.97
N VAL A 47 -1.43 -27.70 -3.33
CA VAL A 47 -1.25 -28.76 -4.33
C VAL A 47 -1.04 -30.11 -3.63
N GLU A 48 -0.17 -30.14 -2.62
CA GLU A 48 0.22 -31.37 -1.95
C GLU A 48 0.54 -31.11 -0.48
N LEU A 49 0.22 -32.08 0.38
CA LEU A 49 0.64 -32.13 1.78
C LEU A 49 1.09 -33.55 2.09
N THR A 50 2.36 -33.70 2.43
CA THR A 50 2.98 -35.00 2.67
C THR A 50 3.75 -34.99 3.99
N PHE A 51 3.44 -35.95 4.87
CA PHE A 51 4.22 -36.21 6.07
C PHE A 51 5.47 -37.00 5.67
N PHE A 52 6.63 -36.34 5.69
CA PHE A 52 7.91 -36.97 5.33
C PHE A 52 8.43 -37.85 6.47
N THR A 53 8.24 -37.40 7.71
CA THR A 53 8.49 -38.17 8.94
C THR A 53 7.38 -37.90 9.94
N ALA A 54 7.45 -38.54 11.12
CA ALA A 54 6.52 -38.27 12.22
C ALA A 54 6.57 -36.82 12.76
N THR A 55 7.56 -36.02 12.36
CA THR A 55 7.71 -34.64 12.85
C THR A 55 7.90 -33.61 11.73
N GLN A 56 8.08 -34.03 10.48
CA GLN A 56 8.31 -33.15 9.34
C GLN A 56 7.24 -33.30 8.27
N VAL A 57 6.81 -32.15 7.75
CA VAL A 57 5.81 -32.01 6.70
C VAL A 57 6.42 -31.27 5.52
N ILE A 58 6.09 -31.73 4.32
CA ILE A 58 6.36 -31.06 3.06
C ILE A 58 5.03 -30.58 2.51
N LEU A 59 4.93 -29.28 2.25
CA LEU A 59 3.79 -28.64 1.60
C LEU A 59 4.20 -28.21 0.19
N LYS A 60 3.31 -28.43 -0.78
CA LYS A 60 3.39 -27.78 -2.09
C LYS A 60 2.23 -26.85 -2.29
N TYR A 61 2.52 -25.62 -2.68
CA TYR A 61 1.54 -24.58 -2.95
C TYR A 61 1.85 -23.87 -4.26
N ASP A 62 0.82 -23.59 -5.05
CA ASP A 62 0.93 -22.65 -6.14
C ASP A 62 0.64 -21.24 -5.63
N LEU A 63 1.60 -20.33 -5.78
CA LEU A 63 1.52 -18.95 -5.27
C LEU A 63 1.76 -17.95 -6.42
N PRO A 64 1.08 -16.79 -6.44
CA PRO A 64 1.47 -15.70 -7.31
C PRO A 64 2.89 -15.22 -6.92
N LEU A 65 3.81 -15.11 -7.87
CA LEU A 65 5.20 -14.74 -7.62
C LEU A 65 5.31 -13.40 -6.86
N ALA A 66 4.44 -12.44 -7.17
CA ALA A 66 4.40 -11.14 -6.49
C ALA A 66 4.19 -11.26 -4.97
N GLN A 67 3.43 -12.26 -4.52
CA GLN A 67 3.21 -12.50 -3.08
C GLN A 67 4.40 -13.15 -2.41
N LEU A 68 5.14 -14.00 -3.14
CA LEU A 68 6.36 -14.62 -2.63
C LEU A 68 7.45 -13.56 -2.35
N VAL A 69 7.53 -12.52 -3.18
CA VAL A 69 8.49 -11.41 -3.03
C VAL A 69 8.07 -10.42 -1.94
N ASP A 70 6.77 -10.22 -1.70
CA ASP A 70 6.23 -9.23 -0.74
C ASP A 70 6.18 -9.75 0.71
N ASP A 71 7.36 -9.90 1.31
CA ASP A 71 7.58 -10.27 2.73
C ASP A 71 7.10 -11.69 3.11
N PHE A 72 6.88 -12.59 2.14
CA PHE A 72 6.52 -13.98 2.43
C PHE A 72 7.63 -14.70 3.19
N PHE A 73 8.88 -14.62 2.73
CA PHE A 73 10.03 -15.25 3.37
C PHE A 73 10.23 -14.76 4.82
N GLY A 74 10.06 -13.46 5.06
CA GLY A 74 10.16 -12.87 6.40
C GLY A 74 9.09 -13.42 7.33
N LYS A 75 7.83 -13.44 6.87
CA LYS A 75 6.71 -14.00 7.63
C LYS A 75 6.82 -15.51 7.85
N LEU A 76 7.29 -16.26 6.86
CA LEU A 76 7.50 -17.71 6.97
C LEU A 76 8.53 -17.99 8.07
N LYS A 77 9.71 -17.36 7.99
CA LYS A 77 10.74 -17.48 9.04
C LYS A 77 10.21 -17.07 10.41
N GLY A 78 9.44 -15.98 10.50
CA GLY A 78 8.83 -15.55 11.76
C GLY A 78 7.83 -16.56 12.32
N ALA A 79 6.93 -17.09 11.48
CA ALA A 79 5.87 -18.03 11.87
C ALA A 79 6.44 -19.36 12.36
N THR A 80 7.58 -19.80 11.79
CA THR A 80 8.21 -21.08 12.09
C THR A 80 9.50 -20.95 12.90
N LYS A 81 9.79 -19.77 13.48
CA LYS A 81 11.06 -19.49 14.20
C LYS A 81 12.33 -19.83 13.40
N GLY A 82 12.25 -19.77 12.07
CA GLY A 82 13.34 -20.10 11.15
C GLY A 82 13.49 -21.58 10.79
N TYR A 83 12.63 -22.47 11.30
CA TYR A 83 12.71 -23.91 11.02
C TYR A 83 12.19 -24.33 9.64
N ALA A 84 11.52 -23.44 8.90
CA ALA A 84 11.01 -23.76 7.57
C ALA A 84 12.03 -23.41 6.48
N SER A 85 12.15 -24.28 5.49
CA SER A 85 12.78 -23.99 4.21
C SER A 85 11.71 -23.79 3.13
N LEU A 86 12.05 -23.03 2.10
CA LEU A 86 11.20 -22.75 0.97
C LEU A 86 12.06 -22.78 -0.29
N ASP A 87 11.70 -23.67 -1.21
CA ASP A 87 12.19 -23.72 -2.57
C ASP A 87 11.02 -23.41 -3.51
N TYR A 88 11.29 -22.86 -4.69
CA TYR A 88 10.23 -22.58 -5.66
C TYR A 88 10.73 -22.75 -7.09
N GLU A 89 9.80 -23.10 -7.97
CA GLU A 89 10.00 -23.23 -9.41
C GLU A 89 8.92 -22.45 -10.17
N ASP A 90 9.23 -22.05 -11.41
CA ASP A 90 8.27 -21.37 -12.27
C ASP A 90 7.08 -22.30 -12.57
N ALA A 91 5.87 -21.79 -12.38
CA ALA A 91 4.61 -22.49 -12.66
C ALA A 91 3.78 -21.79 -13.74
N GLY A 92 4.46 -21.02 -14.61
CA GLY A 92 3.86 -20.31 -15.72
C GLY A 92 2.96 -19.14 -15.32
N PHE A 93 2.21 -18.63 -16.30
CA PHE A 93 1.29 -17.51 -16.15
C PHE A 93 -0.14 -17.99 -15.99
N ARG A 94 -0.86 -17.40 -15.03
CA ARG A 94 -2.28 -17.68 -14.79
C ARG A 94 -3.11 -16.41 -14.93
N ARG A 95 -4.32 -16.57 -15.47
CA ARG A 95 -5.31 -15.49 -15.56
C ARG A 95 -5.59 -14.93 -14.17
N SER A 96 -5.59 -13.60 -14.05
CA SER A 96 -5.80 -12.95 -12.77
C SER A 96 -6.51 -11.60 -12.91
N ASN A 97 -7.17 -11.17 -11.84
CA ASN A 97 -7.82 -9.87 -11.75
C ASN A 97 -6.93 -8.89 -10.95
N ILE A 98 -5.82 -8.52 -11.58
CA ILE A 98 -4.89 -7.51 -11.05
C ILE A 98 -5.20 -6.12 -11.56
N VAL A 99 -4.94 -5.16 -10.71
CA VAL A 99 -5.22 -3.75 -10.94
C VAL A 99 -4.04 -2.90 -10.49
N LYS A 100 -3.85 -1.77 -11.16
CA LYS A 100 -2.91 -0.74 -10.72
C LYS A 100 -3.54 0.07 -9.59
N MET A 101 -2.92 0.00 -8.43
CA MET A 101 -3.24 0.86 -7.29
C MET A 101 -2.24 2.01 -7.23
N SER A 102 -2.74 3.23 -7.29
CA SER A 102 -1.95 4.46 -7.28
C SER A 102 -2.13 5.19 -5.96
N LEU A 103 -1.08 5.87 -5.51
CA LEU A 103 -1.17 6.77 -4.36
C LEU A 103 -1.41 8.19 -4.86
N LEU A 104 -2.36 8.89 -4.24
CA LEU A 104 -2.69 10.28 -4.55
C LEU A 104 -2.41 11.15 -3.32
N VAL A 105 -1.81 12.31 -3.56
CA VAL A 105 -1.63 13.37 -2.58
C VAL A 105 -2.43 14.57 -3.06
N ASN A 106 -3.43 14.98 -2.28
CA ASN A 106 -4.32 16.10 -2.66
C ASN A 106 -4.86 15.98 -4.10
N LYS A 107 -5.14 14.74 -4.52
CA LYS A 107 -5.60 14.31 -5.85
C LYS A 107 -4.54 14.26 -6.95
N GLU A 108 -3.30 14.63 -6.67
CA GLU A 108 -2.19 14.48 -7.60
C GLU A 108 -1.56 13.08 -7.43
N PRO A 109 -1.38 12.31 -8.51
CA PRO A 109 -0.78 10.98 -8.43
C PRO A 109 0.71 11.06 -8.11
N VAL A 110 1.16 10.12 -7.28
CA VAL A 110 2.58 9.88 -6.99
C VAL A 110 3.01 8.66 -7.81
N ASP A 111 3.31 8.88 -9.08
CA ASP A 111 3.53 7.78 -10.06
C ASP A 111 4.68 6.85 -9.67
N ALA A 112 5.70 7.37 -8.99
CA ALA A 112 6.87 6.61 -8.53
C ALA A 112 6.55 5.45 -7.58
N VAL A 113 5.36 5.42 -6.95
CA VAL A 113 5.01 4.39 -5.96
C VAL A 113 3.84 3.50 -6.37
N ALA A 114 3.31 3.62 -7.59
CA ALA A 114 2.18 2.79 -8.01
C ALA A 114 2.50 1.28 -7.88
N ARG A 115 1.52 0.49 -7.46
CA ARG A 115 1.67 -0.96 -7.23
C ARG A 115 0.65 -1.74 -8.03
N ILE A 116 1.06 -2.89 -8.55
CA ILE A 116 0.14 -3.87 -9.16
C ILE A 116 -0.29 -4.84 -8.07
N VAL A 117 -1.59 -4.93 -7.83
CA VAL A 117 -2.15 -5.77 -6.76
C VAL A 117 -3.39 -6.48 -7.25
N HIS A 118 -3.74 -7.58 -6.60
CA HIS A 118 -5.02 -8.24 -6.84
C HIS A 118 -6.19 -7.41 -6.31
N HIS A 119 -7.31 -7.40 -7.03
CA HIS A 119 -8.49 -6.62 -6.66
C HIS A 119 -8.99 -6.91 -5.22
N THR A 120 -8.97 -8.18 -4.78
CA THR A 120 -9.41 -8.56 -3.43
C THR A 120 -8.58 -7.95 -2.30
N GLN A 121 -7.34 -7.56 -2.60
CA GLN A 121 -6.40 -7.05 -1.60
C GLN A 121 -6.34 -5.51 -1.56
N CYS A 122 -6.96 -4.83 -2.53
CA CYS A 122 -6.85 -3.39 -2.72
C CYS A 122 -7.21 -2.58 -1.47
N GLU A 123 -8.29 -2.95 -0.78
CA GLU A 123 -8.71 -2.21 0.42
C GLU A 123 -7.75 -2.41 1.61
N ARG A 124 -7.36 -3.65 1.87
CA ARG A 124 -6.46 -3.99 2.98
C ARG A 124 -5.09 -3.35 2.77
N LEU A 125 -4.49 -3.57 1.59
CA LEU A 125 -3.18 -3.03 1.25
C LEU A 125 -3.24 -1.50 1.14
N GLY A 126 -4.29 -0.94 0.53
CA GLY A 126 -4.49 0.50 0.42
C GLY A 126 -4.52 1.18 1.79
N ARG A 127 -5.24 0.62 2.78
CA ARG A 127 -5.29 1.16 4.15
C ARG A 127 -3.92 1.15 4.84
N VAL A 128 -3.20 0.03 4.75
CA VAL A 128 -1.84 -0.07 5.31
C VAL A 128 -0.90 0.92 4.63
N TRP A 129 -1.03 1.06 3.31
CA TRP A 129 -0.15 1.88 2.51
C TRP A 129 -0.33 3.37 2.80
N VAL A 130 -1.56 3.89 2.81
CA VAL A 130 -1.81 5.30 3.16
C VAL A 130 -1.39 5.62 4.60
N LYS A 131 -1.54 4.66 5.52
CA LYS A 131 -1.14 4.82 6.92
C LYS A 131 0.38 4.92 7.05
N LYS A 132 1.12 3.97 6.47
CA LYS A 132 2.60 4.01 6.46
C LYS A 132 3.10 5.26 5.77
N PHE A 133 2.54 5.60 4.61
CA PHE A 133 2.95 6.78 3.86
C PHE A 133 2.81 8.04 4.71
N LYS A 134 1.63 8.23 5.34
CA LYS A 134 1.35 9.36 6.25
C LYS A 134 2.42 9.56 7.33
N GLU A 135 3.03 8.50 7.86
CA GLU A 135 4.05 8.59 8.92
C GLU A 135 5.31 9.32 8.46
N HIS A 136 5.61 9.29 7.16
CA HIS A 136 6.77 9.97 6.58
C HIS A 136 6.45 11.35 5.99
N VAL A 137 5.18 11.72 5.90
CA VAL A 137 4.76 13.01 5.32
C VAL A 137 4.81 14.10 6.39
N THR A 138 5.64 15.11 6.13
CA THR A 138 5.73 16.26 7.02
C THR A 138 4.44 17.07 7.00
N ARG A 139 3.94 17.41 8.19
CA ARG A 139 2.76 18.27 8.36
C ARG A 139 3.00 19.65 7.75
N GLN A 140 1.96 20.23 7.16
CA GLN A 140 2.03 21.56 6.54
C GLN A 140 1.03 22.54 7.18
N MET A 141 1.08 23.81 6.77
CA MET A 141 0.13 24.85 7.20
C MET A 141 -1.27 24.67 6.59
N PHE A 142 -1.42 23.76 5.62
CA PHE A 142 -2.66 23.36 4.98
C PHE A 142 -2.91 21.85 5.19
N GLU A 143 -4.13 21.41 4.92
CA GLU A 143 -4.50 20.01 5.04
C GLU A 143 -3.89 19.17 3.91
N ILE A 144 -3.29 18.04 4.26
CA ILE A 144 -2.77 17.07 3.29
C ILE A 144 -3.67 15.85 3.33
N VAL A 145 -4.22 15.50 2.17
CA VAL A 145 -5.04 14.33 1.95
C VAL A 145 -4.22 13.31 1.21
N ILE A 146 -4.09 12.11 1.77
CA ILE A 146 -3.40 10.98 1.16
C ILE A 146 -4.46 9.95 0.82
N GLN A 147 -4.45 9.41 -0.39
CA GLN A 147 -5.44 8.44 -0.86
C GLN A 147 -4.75 7.30 -1.59
N ALA A 148 -5.28 6.10 -1.48
CA ALA A 148 -4.98 5.01 -2.40
C ALA A 148 -6.18 4.88 -3.34
N ALA A 149 -5.91 4.76 -4.64
CA ALA A 149 -6.91 4.73 -5.70
C ALA A 149 -6.65 3.56 -6.67
N VAL A 150 -7.72 2.97 -7.17
CA VAL A 150 -7.72 2.01 -8.28
C VAL A 150 -8.57 2.62 -9.37
N GLY A 151 -7.94 3.13 -10.43
CA GLY A 151 -8.56 4.06 -11.36
C GLY A 151 -9.22 5.23 -10.62
N ASN A 152 -10.48 5.49 -10.96
CA ASN A 152 -11.30 6.51 -10.29
C ASN A 152 -11.81 6.15 -8.88
N ARG A 153 -11.67 4.89 -8.43
CA ARG A 153 -12.18 4.47 -7.11
C ARG A 153 -11.14 4.70 -6.02
N ILE A 154 -11.49 5.49 -5.01
CA ILE A 154 -10.70 5.61 -3.77
C ILE A 154 -10.94 4.39 -2.89
N VAL A 155 -9.88 3.64 -2.57
CA VAL A 155 -9.95 2.43 -1.72
C VAL A 155 -9.52 2.70 -0.27
N ALA A 156 -8.71 3.73 -0.04
CA ALA A 156 -8.32 4.19 1.30
C ALA A 156 -8.01 5.69 1.31
N ARG A 157 -8.17 6.32 2.47
CA ARG A 157 -7.92 7.75 2.66
C ARG A 157 -7.39 8.03 4.06
N GLU A 158 -6.35 8.86 4.13
CA GLU A 158 -5.82 9.43 5.35
C GLU A 158 -5.73 10.96 5.23
N THR A 159 -5.69 11.65 6.37
CA THR A 159 -5.62 13.12 6.38
C THR A 159 -4.68 13.61 7.48
N ILE A 160 -3.77 14.50 7.10
CA ILE A 160 -2.85 15.20 7.99
C ILE A 160 -3.41 16.61 8.22
N LYS A 161 -3.77 16.89 9.47
CA LYS A 161 -4.36 18.17 9.85
C LYS A 161 -3.33 19.30 9.66
N PRO A 162 -3.74 20.51 9.24
CA PRO A 162 -2.84 21.65 9.13
C PRO A 162 -2.28 22.08 10.49
N PHE A 163 -1.09 22.67 10.52
CA PHE A 163 -0.61 23.41 11.68
C PHE A 163 -1.59 24.53 12.05
N ARG A 164 -1.83 24.69 13.37
CA ARG A 164 -2.66 25.77 13.91
C ARG A 164 -1.74 26.84 14.47
N LYS A 165 -1.51 27.91 13.69
CA LYS A 165 -0.95 29.15 14.22
C LYS A 165 -2.10 29.99 14.74
N ASP A 166 -2.09 30.30 16.03
CA ASP A 166 -3.07 31.20 16.61
C ASP A 166 -2.69 32.65 16.28
N VAL A 167 -3.39 33.20 15.28
CA VAL A 167 -3.18 34.57 14.79
C VAL A 167 -3.80 35.62 15.71
N LEU A 168 -4.56 35.20 16.73
CA LEU A 168 -5.32 36.08 17.63
C LEU A 168 -4.62 36.29 18.98
N GLN A 169 -3.50 35.60 19.26
CA GLN A 169 -2.81 35.66 20.55
C GLN A 169 -2.46 37.07 21.05
N LYS A 170 -2.24 38.01 20.12
CA LYS A 170 -1.87 39.41 20.43
C LYS A 170 -3.05 40.38 20.35
N LEU A 171 -4.28 39.89 20.18
CA LEU A 171 -5.45 40.72 19.93
C LEU A 171 -6.30 40.90 21.19
N HIS A 172 -6.72 42.14 21.45
CA HIS A 172 -7.67 42.43 22.52
C HIS A 172 -9.07 41.92 22.14
N ALA A 173 -9.84 41.41 23.12
CA ALA A 173 -11.13 40.74 22.89
C ALA A 173 -12.19 41.63 22.19
N ALA A 174 -12.08 42.96 22.31
CA ALA A 174 -13.01 43.92 21.75
C ALA A 174 -12.75 44.25 20.25
N ASP A 175 -11.62 43.84 19.67
CA ASP A 175 -11.25 44.20 18.29
C ASP A 175 -11.78 43.18 17.26
N ILE A 176 -13.11 43.19 17.06
CA ILE A 176 -13.82 42.26 16.17
C ILE A 176 -13.39 42.44 14.70
N GLY A 177 -13.12 43.68 14.28
CA GLY A 177 -12.73 44.01 12.91
C GLY A 177 -11.36 43.44 12.54
N ARG A 178 -10.36 43.60 13.42
CA ARG A 178 -9.01 43.07 13.20
C ARG A 178 -8.96 41.55 13.30
N LYS A 179 -9.77 40.95 14.20
CA LYS A 179 -9.98 39.49 14.27
C LYS A 179 -10.40 38.93 12.92
N ARG A 180 -11.44 39.50 12.29
CA ARG A 180 -11.95 39.05 10.99
C ARG A 180 -10.88 39.16 9.90
N LYS A 181 -10.22 40.32 9.79
CA LYS A 181 -9.14 40.54 8.81
C LYS A 181 -7.98 39.54 8.95
N LEU A 182 -7.59 39.18 10.17
CA LEU A 182 -6.51 38.21 10.42
C LEU A 182 -6.90 36.78 10.02
N LEU A 183 -8.14 36.38 10.30
CA LEU A 183 -8.67 35.07 9.90
C LEU A 183 -8.82 34.97 8.37
N ASP A 184 -9.29 36.03 7.72
CA ASP A 184 -9.42 36.07 6.26
C ASP A 184 -8.05 35.97 5.57
N LYS A 185 -7.05 36.74 6.04
CA LYS A 185 -5.66 36.62 5.56
C LYS A 185 -5.08 35.22 5.77
N GLN A 186 -5.34 34.59 6.91
CA GLN A 186 -4.89 33.23 7.18
C GLN A 186 -5.53 32.22 6.22
N LYS A 187 -6.83 32.36 5.94
CA LYS A 187 -7.57 31.49 5.02
C LYS A 187 -7.03 31.61 3.59
N GLU A 188 -6.80 32.83 3.12
CA GLU A 188 -6.21 33.08 1.79
C GLU A 188 -4.79 32.54 1.69
N GLY A 189 -3.95 32.77 2.71
CA GLY A 189 -2.60 32.24 2.77
C GLY A 189 -2.57 30.71 2.65
N ARG A 190 -3.43 30.02 3.41
CA ARG A 190 -3.58 28.56 3.30
C ARG A 190 -4.06 28.09 1.93
N LYS A 191 -4.98 28.82 1.30
CA LYS A 191 -5.47 28.51 -0.05
C LYS A 191 -4.35 28.61 -1.10
N LYS A 192 -3.51 29.65 -1.00
CA LYS A 192 -2.34 29.83 -1.88
C LYS A 192 -1.31 28.73 -1.67
N LEU A 193 -1.03 28.36 -0.42
CA LEU A 193 -0.08 27.27 -0.11
C LEU A 193 -0.53 25.92 -0.68
N ARG A 194 -1.85 25.62 -0.62
CA ARG A 194 -2.40 24.38 -1.18
C ARG A 194 -2.28 24.31 -2.71
N ALA A 195 -2.31 25.46 -3.39
CA ALA A 195 -2.30 25.55 -4.84
C ALA A 195 -0.89 25.46 -5.45
N ASN A 196 0.18 25.48 -4.64
CA ASN A 196 1.54 25.34 -5.13
C ASN A 196 1.98 23.86 -5.06
N PRO A 197 2.14 23.16 -6.20
CA PRO A 197 2.43 21.72 -6.21
C PRO A 197 3.84 21.40 -5.69
N HIS A 198 4.80 22.31 -5.82
CA HIS A 198 6.20 22.08 -5.42
C HIS A 198 6.39 21.89 -3.90
N GLY A 199 5.39 22.25 -3.07
CA GLY A 199 5.41 21.96 -1.64
C GLY A 199 5.23 20.48 -1.30
N TYR A 200 4.73 19.69 -2.26
CA TYR A 200 4.52 18.24 -2.14
C TYR A 200 5.81 17.47 -2.38
N GLU A 201 6.62 17.84 -3.38
CA GLU A 201 7.84 17.12 -3.80
C GLU A 201 8.78 16.83 -2.62
N ILE A 202 9.14 17.86 -1.85
CA ILE A 202 10.12 17.74 -0.76
C ILE A 202 9.64 16.79 0.36
N SER A 203 8.33 16.61 0.52
CA SER A 203 7.76 15.75 1.56
C SER A 203 7.75 14.27 1.18
N TYR A 204 7.88 13.91 -0.09
CA TYR A 204 7.81 12.52 -0.56
C TYR A 204 9.15 11.95 -1.03
N THR A 205 10.13 12.78 -1.39
CA THR A 205 11.46 12.31 -1.84
C THR A 205 12.14 11.41 -0.79
N HIS A 206 12.06 11.77 0.50
CA HIS A 206 12.56 10.92 1.59
C HIS A 206 11.78 9.62 1.79
N VAL A 207 10.54 9.54 1.32
CA VAL A 207 9.72 8.32 1.40
C VAL A 207 10.13 7.32 0.33
N LEU A 208 10.54 7.81 -0.84
CA LEU A 208 11.03 6.99 -1.95
C LEU A 208 12.41 6.36 -1.64
N GLU A 209 13.23 7.01 -0.80
CA GLU A 209 14.55 6.53 -0.39
C GLU A 209 14.51 5.41 0.68
N HIS A 210 13.35 5.16 1.30
CA HIS A 210 13.18 4.20 2.40
C HIS A 210 12.22 3.04 2.08
N GLN A 211 11.88 2.83 0.80
CA GLN A 211 11.07 1.70 0.31
C GLN A 211 11.97 0.55 -0.16
#